data_AF-A0A2M7SV73-F1
#
_entry.id   AF-A0A2M7SV73-F1
#
_cell.length_a   1.000
_cell.length_b   1.000
_cell.length_c   1.000
_cell.angle_alpha   90.00
_cell.angle_beta   90.00
_cell.angle_gamma   90.00
#
_symmetry.space_group_name_H-M   'P 1'
#
loop_
_entity.id
_entity.type
_entity.pdbx_description
1 polymer ?
#
loop_
_entity_poly.entity_id
_entity_poly.type
_entity_poly.pdbx_seq_one_letter_code
_entity_poly.pdbx_strand_id
1 'polypeptide(L)'
;MEANVSLALLTPKSCLMGKSQKLSLYFHIPFCLSKCYYCDFNSYAGLSWLIPQYVEALKEEIQLYANGVGMVEVKTIYFGGGTPSLLPMNSVSCILKTCSGLFNMSPNLEVTLEANLGTIDQSFLTQL
;
A
#
# COMPACT_ATOMS: atom_id res chain seq x y z
N MET A 1 -17.71 6.93 -2.28
CA MET A 1 -17.84 6.90 -0.80
C MET A 1 -16.77 5.95 -0.30
N GLU A 2 -15.55 6.48 -0.16
CA GLU A 2 -14.34 5.70 0.12
C GLU A 2 -14.28 5.44 1.62
N ALA A 3 -14.35 4.18 2.01
CA ALA A 3 -14.05 3.78 3.38
C ALA A 3 -12.51 3.79 3.53
N ASN A 4 -11.98 4.90 4.04
CA ASN A 4 -10.59 4.95 4.50
C ASN A 4 -10.39 3.91 5.62
N VAL A 5 -9.24 3.23 5.61
CA VAL A 5 -8.89 2.21 6.62
C VAL A 5 -8.96 2.78 8.05
N SER A 6 -8.64 4.06 8.24
CA SER A 6 -8.82 4.76 9.53
C SER A 6 -10.29 4.83 10.00
N LEU A 7 -11.25 4.90 9.07
CA LEU A 7 -12.68 4.95 9.40
C LEU A 7 -13.19 3.57 9.85
N ALA A 8 -12.59 2.49 9.34
CA ALA A 8 -12.96 1.11 9.69
C ALA A 8 -12.52 0.71 11.11
N LEU A 9 -11.40 1.25 11.62
CA LEU A 9 -10.94 1.02 12.99
C LEU A 9 -11.75 1.80 14.05
N LEU A 10 -12.28 2.96 13.68
CA LEU A 10 -13.04 3.83 14.58
C LEU A 10 -14.55 3.57 14.52
N THR A 11 -15.02 2.70 13.62
CA THR A 11 -16.43 2.32 13.57
C THR A 11 -16.71 1.28 14.67
N PRO A 12 -17.70 1.51 15.55
CA PRO A 12 -18.13 0.49 16.49
C PRO A 12 -18.46 -0.81 15.73
N LYS A 13 -18.04 -1.97 16.24
CA LYS A 13 -18.33 -3.31 15.65
C LYS A 13 -19.83 -3.48 15.29
N SER A 14 -20.72 -2.79 16.00
CA SER A 14 -22.16 -2.78 15.77
C SER A 14 -22.60 -2.09 14.46
N CYS A 15 -21.81 -1.18 13.90
CA CYS A 15 -22.14 -0.47 12.66
C CYS A 15 -21.70 -1.23 11.39
N LEU A 16 -20.88 -2.27 11.54
CA LEU A 16 -20.35 -3.11 10.45
C LEU A 16 -21.23 -4.34 10.14
N MET A 17 -22.26 -4.59 10.95
CA MET A 17 -23.18 -5.73 10.76
C MET A 17 -24.25 -5.37 9.72
N GLY A 18 -24.01 -5.72 8.45
CA GLY A 18 -25.08 -5.79 7.45
C GLY A 18 -24.74 -5.46 5.99
N LYS A 19 -23.51 -5.04 5.66
CA LYS A 19 -23.08 -4.83 4.27
C LYS A 19 -21.76 -5.52 4.02
N SER A 20 -21.64 -6.22 2.89
CA SER A 20 -20.34 -6.62 2.33
C SER A 20 -19.53 -5.36 2.09
N GLN A 21 -18.59 -5.06 2.99
CA GLN A 21 -17.78 -3.86 2.93
C GLN A 21 -16.64 -4.09 1.96
N LYS A 22 -16.50 -3.17 1.01
CA LYS A 22 -15.39 -3.11 0.08
C LYS A 22 -14.33 -2.18 0.65
N LEU A 23 -13.09 -2.63 0.68
CA LEU A 23 -11.94 -1.90 1.21
C LEU A 23 -11.00 -1.50 0.07
N SER A 24 -10.42 -0.32 0.20
CA SER A 24 -9.28 0.11 -0.61
C SER A 24 -8.08 0.30 0.31
N LEU A 25 -6.92 -0.22 -0.09
CA LEU A 25 -5.67 -0.09 0.66
C LEU A 25 -4.78 0.95 -0.02
N TYR A 26 -4.29 1.90 0.76
CA TYR A 26 -3.29 2.87 0.32
C TYR A 26 -1.99 2.63 1.08
N PHE A 27 -0.90 2.47 0.35
CA PHE A 27 0.44 2.32 0.89
C PHE A 27 1.27 3.55 0.53
N HIS A 28 1.64 4.30 1.55
CA HIS A 28 2.49 5.46 1.42
C HIS A 28 3.96 5.06 1.36
N ILE A 29 4.68 5.28 0.25
CA ILE A 29 6.09 4.93 0.12
C ILE A 29 6.93 6.21 0.23
N PRO A 30 7.55 6.48 1.38
CA PRO A 30 8.09 7.81 1.67
C PRO A 30 9.51 8.02 1.12
N PHE A 31 9.98 7.22 0.16
CA PHE A 31 11.35 7.26 -0.34
C PHE A 31 11.46 8.00 -1.67
N CYS A 32 12.48 8.84 -1.80
CA CYS A 32 12.87 9.47 -3.06
C CYS A 32 14.39 9.40 -3.24
N LEU A 33 14.88 9.41 -4.48
CA LEU A 33 16.32 9.60 -4.75
C LEU A 33 16.77 11.01 -4.36
N SER A 34 15.95 12.00 -4.70
CA SER A 34 16.14 13.42 -4.38
C SER A 34 14.79 14.09 -4.13
N LYS A 35 14.80 15.24 -3.46
CA LYS A 35 13.59 16.06 -3.25
C LYS A 35 13.45 17.06 -4.38
N CYS A 36 12.32 17.03 -5.09
CA CYS A 36 11.97 18.08 -6.05
C CYS A 36 11.64 19.37 -5.29
N TYR A 37 12.03 20.53 -5.83
CA TYR A 37 11.75 21.85 -5.21
C TYR A 37 10.25 22.15 -5.03
N TYR A 38 9.40 21.52 -5.83
CA TYR A 38 7.95 21.67 -5.77
C TYR A 38 7.24 20.58 -4.94
N CYS A 39 7.97 19.61 -4.39
CA CYS A 39 7.37 18.44 -3.74
C CYS A 39 6.96 18.74 -2.30
N ASP A 40 5.66 18.69 -2.03
CA ASP A 40 5.04 18.82 -0.71
C ASP A 40 4.66 17.47 -0.08
N PHE A 41 4.85 16.36 -0.80
CA PHE A 41 4.61 15.02 -0.26
C PHE A 41 5.54 14.71 0.92
N ASN A 42 4.99 13.98 1.90
CA ASN A 42 5.77 13.41 2.99
C ASN A 42 6.73 12.36 2.41
N SER A 43 7.97 12.74 2.15
CA SER A 43 8.97 11.84 1.61
C SER A 43 10.36 12.27 2.02
N TYR A 44 11.33 11.39 1.85
CA TYR A 44 12.68 11.55 2.33
C TYR A 44 13.65 11.16 1.22
N ALA A 45 14.55 12.08 0.90
CA ALA A 45 15.58 11.85 -0.10
C ALA A 45 16.72 11.02 0.49
N GLY A 46 17.22 10.07 -0.30
CA GLY A 46 18.42 9.33 0.02
C GLY A 46 18.26 8.43 1.25
N LEU A 47 17.07 7.91 1.56
CA LEU A 47 16.86 6.92 2.63
C LEU A 47 16.46 5.53 2.11
N SER A 48 16.66 5.26 0.81
CA SER A 48 16.22 4.00 0.17
C SER A 48 16.84 2.74 0.78
N TRP A 49 17.96 2.84 1.50
CA TRP A 49 18.54 1.72 2.24
C TRP A 49 17.66 1.23 3.40
N LEU A 50 16.67 2.02 3.83
CA LEU A 50 15.69 1.63 4.85
C LEU A 50 14.47 0.89 4.26
N ILE A 51 14.39 0.73 2.94
CA ILE A 51 13.27 0.02 2.29
C ILE A 51 13.03 -1.37 2.90
N PRO A 52 14.05 -2.23 3.14
CA PRO A 52 13.82 -3.54 3.74
C PRO A 52 13.15 -3.47 5.12
N GLN A 53 13.64 -2.59 6.00
CA GLN A 53 13.08 -2.40 7.34
C GLN A 53 11.67 -1.81 7.28
N TYR A 54 11.45 -0.88 6.36
CA TYR A 54 10.13 -0.31 6.11
C TYR A 54 9.12 -1.36 5.65
N VAL A 55 9.50 -2.25 4.74
CA VAL A 55 8.63 -3.33 4.25
C VAL A 55 8.27 -4.29 5.38
N GLU A 56 9.22 -4.63 6.25
CA GLU A 56 8.93 -5.48 7.42
C GLU A 56 7.98 -4.78 8.42
N ALA A 57 8.22 -3.52 8.74
CA ALA A 57 7.32 -2.74 9.59
C ALA A 57 5.91 -2.61 8.97
N LEU A 58 5.83 -2.40 7.65
CA LEU A 58 4.56 -2.32 6.94
C LEU A 58 3.79 -3.65 6.98
N LYS A 59 4.47 -4.80 6.92
CA LYS A 59 3.82 -6.11 7.06
C LYS A 59 3.20 -6.30 8.44
N GLU A 60 3.91 -5.89 9.49
CA GLU A 60 3.39 -5.90 10.85
C GLU A 60 2.18 -4.99 10.99
N GLU A 61 2.25 -3.79 10.41
CA GLU A 61 1.13 -2.84 10.38
C GLU A 61 -0.09 -3.46 9.68
N ILE A 62 0.08 -4.02 8.48
CA ILE A 62 -0.99 -4.71 7.73
C ILE A 62 -1.65 -5.79 8.58
N GLN A 63 -0.87 -6.59 9.32
CA GLN A 63 -1.38 -7.64 10.19
C GLN A 63 -2.22 -7.07 11.34
N LEU A 64 -1.79 -5.97 11.96
CA LEU A 64 -2.55 -5.30 13.01
C LEU A 64 -3.90 -4.80 12.50
N TYR A 65 -3.93 -4.19 11.31
CA TYR A 65 -5.18 -3.73 10.69
C TYR A 65 -6.09 -4.89 10.30
N ALA A 66 -5.57 -5.94 9.68
CA ALA A 66 -6.37 -7.10 9.27
C ALA A 66 -7.15 -7.72 10.44
N ASN A 67 -6.52 -7.79 11.62
CA ASN A 67 -7.17 -8.29 12.84
C ASN A 67 -8.35 -7.41 13.32
N GLY A 68 -8.36 -6.12 12.99
CA GLY A 68 -9.38 -5.16 13.43
C GLY A 68 -10.59 -5.05 12.52
N VAL A 69 -10.43 -5.32 11.21
CA VAL A 69 -11.39 -4.88 10.18
C VAL A 69 -12.46 -5.95 9.84
N GLY A 70 -12.31 -7.19 10.32
CA GLY A 70 -13.28 -8.27 10.09
C GLY A 70 -13.30 -8.76 8.63
N MET A 71 -14.39 -9.41 8.21
CA MET A 71 -14.51 -9.93 6.83
C MET A 71 -14.84 -8.82 5.84
N VAL A 72 -13.82 -8.32 5.14
CA VAL A 72 -13.93 -7.29 4.10
C VAL A 72 -13.28 -7.75 2.79
N GLU A 73 -13.86 -7.34 1.65
CA GLU A 73 -13.28 -7.58 0.32
C GLU A 73 -12.40 -6.40 -0.09
N VAL A 74 -11.12 -6.63 -0.37
CA VAL A 74 -10.22 -5.60 -0.91
C VAL A 74 -10.41 -5.51 -2.43
N LYS A 75 -10.73 -4.31 -2.92
CA LYS A 75 -10.98 -4.04 -4.34
C LYS A 75 -9.86 -3.29 -5.05
N THR A 76 -9.15 -2.46 -4.32
CA THR A 76 -8.11 -1.61 -4.88
C THR A 76 -6.94 -1.54 -3.92
N ILE A 77 -5.73 -1.63 -4.46
CA ILE A 77 -4.48 -1.35 -3.77
C ILE A 77 -3.76 -0.23 -4.53
N TYR A 78 -3.38 0.82 -3.82
CA TYR A 78 -2.67 1.95 -4.38
C TYR A 78 -1.35 2.19 -3.66
N PHE A 79 -0.25 2.22 -4.39
CA PHE A 79 1.07 2.63 -3.89
C PHE A 79 1.36 4.06 -4.35
N GLY A 80 1.50 4.99 -3.42
CA GLY A 80 1.76 6.41 -3.71
C GLY A 80 2.72 7.05 -2.70
N GLY A 81 2.92 8.36 -2.79
CA GLY A 81 3.67 9.12 -1.79
C GLY A 81 4.94 9.75 -2.35
N GLY A 82 6.10 9.24 -1.97
CA GLY A 82 7.39 9.68 -2.52
C GLY A 82 7.62 9.14 -3.92
N THR A 83 8.22 7.96 -4.01
CA THR A 83 8.50 7.30 -5.30
C THR A 83 8.35 5.80 -5.14
N PRO A 84 7.12 5.26 -5.26
CA PRO A 84 6.86 3.83 -5.12
C PRO A 84 7.66 2.95 -6.07
N SER A 85 7.98 3.42 -7.28
CA SER A 85 8.86 2.74 -8.23
C SER A 85 10.31 2.56 -7.77
N LEU A 86 10.70 3.11 -6.61
CA LEU A 86 11.97 2.76 -5.96
C LEU A 86 11.92 1.44 -5.18
N LEU A 87 10.72 0.93 -4.89
CA LEU A 87 10.61 -0.39 -4.28
C LEU A 87 11.09 -1.44 -5.28
N PRO A 88 12.02 -2.33 -4.89
CA PRO A 88 12.31 -3.47 -5.73
C PRO A 88 11.09 -4.39 -5.79
N MET A 89 10.87 -5.04 -6.94
CA MET A 89 9.64 -5.79 -7.21
C MET A 89 9.37 -6.95 -6.24
N ASN A 90 10.42 -7.50 -5.63
CA ASN A 90 10.29 -8.45 -4.53
C ASN A 90 9.57 -7.85 -3.31
N SER A 91 9.80 -6.57 -3.00
CA SER A 91 9.18 -5.85 -1.89
C SER A 91 7.70 -5.60 -2.16
N VAL A 92 7.35 -5.15 -3.38
CA VAL A 92 5.95 -5.01 -3.81
C VAL A 92 5.23 -6.35 -3.72
N SER A 93 5.86 -7.42 -4.23
CA SER A 93 5.34 -8.79 -4.14
C SER A 93 5.13 -9.26 -2.71
N CYS A 94 6.05 -8.95 -1.79
CA CYS A 94 5.93 -9.28 -0.37
C CYS A 94 4.75 -8.57 0.29
N ILE A 95 4.54 -7.29 -0.01
CA ILE A 95 3.39 -6.51 0.52
C ILE A 95 2.08 -7.10 0.00
N LEU A 96 1.97 -7.35 -1.31
CA LEU A 96 0.77 -7.92 -1.91
C LEU A 96 0.45 -9.32 -1.37
N LYS A 97 1.46 -10.19 -1.22
CA LYS A 97 1.31 -11.52 -0.62
C LYS A 97 0.85 -11.45 0.83
N THR A 98 1.36 -10.49 1.60
CA THR A 98 0.94 -10.28 2.99
C THR A 98 -0.52 -9.87 3.03
N CYS A 99 -0.94 -8.96 2.16
CA CYS A 99 -2.34 -8.59 2.05
C CYS A 99 -3.22 -9.78 1.63
N SER A 100 -2.82 -10.57 0.62
CA SER A 100 -3.62 -11.69 0.13
C SER A 100 -3.74 -12.83 1.15
N GLY A 101 -2.78 -12.96 2.08
CA GLY A 101 -2.86 -13.92 3.18
C GLY A 101 -3.77 -13.50 4.33
N LEU A 102 -4.15 -12.21 4.38
CA LEU A 102 -4.87 -11.62 5.52
C LEU A 102 -6.26 -11.08 5.16
N PHE A 103 -6.47 -10.67 3.92
CA PHE A 103 -7.73 -10.11 3.43
C PHE A 103 -8.35 -10.98 2.33
N ASN A 104 -9.68 -10.89 2.17
CA ASN A 104 -10.35 -11.42 1.00
C ASN A 104 -10.11 -10.51 -0.21
N MET A 105 -9.38 -10.98 -1.21
CA MET A 105 -9.05 -10.20 -2.41
C MET A 105 -10.13 -10.35 -3.48
N SER A 106 -10.58 -9.23 -4.05
CA SER A 106 -11.54 -9.27 -5.16
C SER A 106 -10.92 -9.94 -6.38
N PRO A 107 -11.67 -10.77 -7.15
CA PRO A 107 -11.16 -11.36 -8.40
C PRO A 107 -10.83 -10.30 -9.47
N ASN A 108 -11.42 -9.10 -9.34
CA ASN A 108 -11.14 -7.94 -10.19
C ASN A 108 -10.35 -6.88 -9.41
N LEU A 109 -9.36 -7.31 -8.63
CA LEU A 109 -8.49 -6.42 -7.85
C LEU A 109 -7.77 -5.46 -8.79
N GLU A 110 -7.89 -4.16 -8.52
CA GLU A 110 -7.08 -3.14 -9.17
C GLU A 110 -5.84 -2.86 -8.33
N VAL A 111 -4.66 -2.89 -8.94
CA VAL A 111 -3.40 -2.51 -8.29
C VAL A 111 -2.77 -1.37 -9.10
N THR A 112 -2.55 -0.24 -8.44
CA THR A 112 -1.92 0.94 -9.03
C THR A 112 -0.65 1.29 -8.27
N LEU A 113 0.42 1.62 -8.99
CA LEU A 113 1.70 2.05 -8.43
C LEU A 113 2.18 3.32 -9.14
N GLU A 114 2.38 4.40 -8.39
CA GLU A 114 2.98 5.62 -8.93
C GLU A 114 4.45 5.40 -9.29
N ALA A 115 4.84 5.87 -10.47
CA ALA A 115 6.19 5.71 -10.97
C ALA A 115 6.84 7.06 -11.34
N ASN A 116 8.11 7.22 -10.97
CA ASN A 116 8.95 8.31 -11.45
C ASN A 116 9.78 7.83 -12.66
N LEU A 117 9.80 8.63 -13.73
CA LEU A 117 10.57 8.33 -14.95
C LEU A 117 12.05 8.01 -14.69
N GLY A 118 12.67 8.64 -13.70
CA GLY A 118 14.07 8.40 -13.34
C GLY A 118 14.33 7.11 -12.56
N THR A 119 13.29 6.31 -12.32
CA THR A 119 13.35 5.09 -11.49
C THR A 119 12.71 3.88 -12.16
N ILE A 120 12.33 4.00 -13.42
CA ILE A 120 11.76 2.91 -14.22
C ILE A 120 12.64 2.62 -15.42
N ASP A 121 12.68 1.35 -15.80
CA ASP A 121 13.28 0.88 -17.04
C ASP A 121 12.46 -0.30 -17.59
N GLN A 122 12.90 -0.87 -18.71
CA GLN A 122 12.22 -2.03 -19.31
C GLN A 122 12.18 -3.24 -18.37
N SER A 123 13.22 -3.43 -17.56
CA SER A 123 13.31 -4.54 -16.61
C SER A 123 12.25 -4.43 -15.52
N PHE A 124 12.08 -3.23 -14.97
CA PHE A 124 11.04 -2.92 -13.99
C PHE A 124 9.64 -3.19 -14.56
N LEU A 125 9.35 -2.65 -15.76
CA LEU A 125 8.02 -2.81 -16.38
C LEU A 125 7.68 -4.25 -16.74
N THR A 126 8.68 -5.09 -17.03
CA THR A 126 8.47 -6.51 -17.36
C THR A 126 8.21 -7.36 -16.11
N GLN A 127 8.57 -6.85 -14.93
CA GLN A 127 8.36 -7.50 -13.64
C GLN A 127 7.09 -7.03 -12.91
N LEU A 128 6.47 -5.93 -13.38
CA LEU A 128 5.25 -5.34 -12.83
C LEU A 128 4.04 -6.24 -13.11
#